data_AF-A0A958KAQ2-F1
#
_entry.id   AF-A0A958KAQ2-F1
#
_cell.length_a   1.000
_cell.length_b   1.000
_cell.length_c   1.000
_cell.angle_alpha   90.00
_cell.angle_beta   90.00
_cell.angle_gamma   90.00
#
_symmetry.space_group_name_H-M   'P 1'
#
loop_
_entity.id
_entity.type
_entity.pdbx_description
1 polymer ?
#
loop_
_entity_poly.entity_id
_entity_poly.type
_entity_poly.pdbx_seq_one_letter_code
_entity_poly.pdbx_strand_id
1 'polypeptide(L)'
;MTTPLRELLNSWRNASFSEREKGERFERLIQAYLLEDDKYNFEDVWLWKEWAELKGEDGRDTGIDLVALDKETGVYWAIQCKFYAEDAKIYKRHIDSFFTQSGKAPFGQRLIVLTTASLSEHVESAQQGQQIPCINLTLDDL
;
A
#
# COMPACT_ATOMS: atom_id res chain seq x y z
N MET A 1 -13.69 8.47 18.79
CA MET A 1 -14.20 9.66 18.08
C MET A 1 -13.93 9.45 16.60
N THR A 2 -14.91 9.64 15.73
CA THR A 2 -14.71 9.49 14.28
C THR A 2 -13.92 10.71 13.78
N THR A 3 -12.81 10.47 13.08
CA THR A 3 -12.00 11.53 12.47
C THR A 3 -12.55 11.88 11.08
N PRO A 4 -12.27 13.08 10.51
CA PRO A 4 -12.67 13.42 9.14
C PRO A 4 -12.21 12.39 8.11
N LEU A 5 -11.01 11.82 8.29
CA LEU A 5 -10.50 10.73 7.46
C LEU A 5 -11.39 9.47 7.57
N ARG A 6 -11.74 9.04 8.79
CA ARG A 6 -12.61 7.88 9.00
C ARG A 6 -14.00 8.11 8.40
N GLU A 7 -14.54 9.33 8.48
CA GLU A 7 -15.81 9.68 7.83
C GLU A 7 -15.72 9.59 6.30
N LEU A 8 -14.64 10.11 5.70
CA LEU A 8 -14.40 10.02 4.26
C LEU A 8 -14.32 8.56 3.81
N LEU A 9 -13.53 7.73 4.49
CA LEU A 9 -13.38 6.31 4.15
C LEU A 9 -14.69 5.55 4.32
N ASN A 10 -15.47 5.84 5.37
CA ASN A 10 -16.80 5.28 5.54
C ASN A 10 -17.76 5.69 4.41
N SER A 11 -17.67 6.92 3.90
CA SER A 11 -18.46 7.35 2.75
C SER A 11 -18.14 6.53 1.50
N TRP A 12 -16.86 6.19 1.27
CA TRP A 12 -16.46 5.36 0.14
C TRP A 12 -16.89 3.91 0.28
N ARG A 13 -16.88 3.35 1.50
CA ARG A 13 -17.40 2.00 1.78
C ARG A 13 -18.88 1.89 1.45
N ASN A 14 -19.67 2.91 1.80
CA ASN A 14 -21.13 2.94 1.66
C ASN A 14 -21.64 3.41 0.30
N ALA A 15 -20.81 4.10 -0.49
CA ALA A 15 -21.16 4.50 -1.84
C ALA A 15 -21.24 3.29 -2.79
N SER A 16 -22.08 3.39 -3.83
CA SER A 16 -22.30 2.33 -4.83
C SER A 16 -21.14 2.11 -5.83
N PHE A 17 -19.91 2.43 -5.42
CA PHE A 17 -18.70 2.18 -6.21
C PHE A 17 -18.40 0.67 -6.26
N SER A 18 -17.78 0.24 -7.35
CA SER A 18 -17.17 -1.09 -7.41
C SER A 18 -15.98 -1.18 -6.44
N GLU A 19 -15.63 -2.38 -5.98
CA GLU A 19 -14.46 -2.58 -5.10
C GLU A 19 -13.16 -2.09 -5.75
N ARG A 20 -13.08 -2.18 -7.08
CA ARG A 20 -11.98 -1.62 -7.86
C ARG A 20 -11.90 -0.10 -7.74
N GLU A 21 -13.00 0.61 -7.94
CA GLU A 21 -13.03 2.08 -7.83
C GLU A 21 -12.73 2.55 -6.40
N LYS A 22 -13.18 1.80 -5.38
CA LYS A 22 -12.83 2.08 -4.00
C LYS A 22 -11.32 1.93 -3.77
N GLY A 23 -10.73 0.85 -4.29
CA GLY A 23 -9.28 0.63 -4.28
C GLY A 23 -8.52 1.78 -4.95
N GLU A 24 -8.86 2.11 -6.19
CA GLU A 24 -8.18 3.18 -6.96
C GLU A 24 -8.30 4.57 -6.31
N ARG A 25 -9.38 4.85 -5.56
CA ARG A 25 -9.50 6.09 -4.75
C ARG A 25 -8.61 6.05 -3.52
N PHE A 26 -8.55 4.90 -2.85
CA PHE A 26 -7.70 4.72 -1.68
C PHE A 26 -6.22 4.80 -2.05
N GLU A 27 -5.79 4.19 -3.15
CA GLU A 27 -4.42 4.29 -3.67
C GLU A 27 -4.01 5.75 -3.89
N ARG A 28 -4.86 6.56 -4.52
CA ARG A 28 -4.60 8.00 -4.72
C ARG A 28 -4.53 8.80 -3.42
N LEU A 29 -5.37 8.45 -2.44
CA LEU A 29 -5.30 9.07 -1.12
C LEU A 29 -3.96 8.77 -0.45
N ILE A 30 -3.52 7.51 -0.49
CA ILE A 30 -2.24 7.09 0.08
C ILE A 30 -1.07 7.71 -0.67
N GLN A 31 -1.12 7.83 -1.99
CA GLN A 31 -0.13 8.55 -2.78
C GLN A 31 0.04 9.99 -2.27
N ALA A 32 -1.06 10.73 -2.13
CA ALA A 32 -1.05 12.10 -1.65
C ALA A 32 -0.55 12.19 -0.20
N TYR A 33 -0.99 11.27 0.67
CA TYR A 33 -0.54 11.21 2.06
C TYR A 33 0.97 10.99 2.15
N LEU A 34 1.52 10.00 1.44
CA LEU A 34 2.94 9.67 1.50
C LEU A 34 3.86 10.73 0.89
N LEU A 35 3.35 11.54 -0.04
CA LEU A 35 4.07 12.69 -0.58
C LEU A 35 4.19 13.86 0.42
N GLU A 36 3.18 14.03 1.29
CA GLU A 36 3.11 15.14 2.24
C GLU A 36 3.63 14.78 3.65
N ASP A 37 3.75 13.48 3.96
CA ASP A 37 4.09 13.02 5.30
C ASP A 37 5.61 13.13 5.60
N ASP A 38 5.95 13.94 6.61
CA ASP A 38 7.33 14.21 7.04
C ASP A 38 8.09 12.97 7.52
N LYS A 39 7.41 11.86 7.88
CA LYS A 39 8.05 10.64 8.38
C LYS A 39 8.74 9.86 7.27
N TYR A 40 8.20 9.88 6.05
CA TYR A 40 8.63 8.99 4.98
C TYR A 40 9.59 9.65 3.96
N ASN A 41 9.77 10.97 4.02
CA ASN A 41 10.72 11.77 3.22
C ASN A 41 10.95 11.23 1.79
N PHE A 42 9.85 10.95 1.07
CA PHE A 42 9.93 10.46 -0.30
C PHE A 42 10.19 11.62 -1.27
N GLU A 43 11.03 11.37 -2.27
CA GLU A 43 11.23 12.32 -3.37
C GLU A 43 10.01 12.32 -4.29
N ASP A 44 9.51 11.12 -4.60
CA ASP A 44 8.39 10.89 -5.49
C ASP A 44 7.59 9.65 -5.04
N VAL A 45 6.29 9.67 -5.33
CA VAL A 45 5.37 8.53 -5.15
C VAL A 45 4.47 8.42 -6.38
N TRP A 46 4.48 7.26 -7.01
CA TRP A 46 3.74 6.97 -8.25
C TRP A 46 2.73 5.85 -8.03
N LEU A 47 1.63 5.87 -8.78
CA LEU A 47 0.86 4.65 -9.03
C LEU A 47 1.72 3.65 -9.80
N TRP A 48 1.54 2.36 -9.56
CA TRP A 48 2.31 1.30 -10.22
C TRP A 48 2.33 1.46 -11.74
N LYS A 49 1.18 1.78 -12.34
CA LYS A 49 1.05 1.99 -13.79
C LYS A 49 1.90 3.16 -14.28
N GLU A 50 1.95 4.25 -13.52
CA GLU A 50 2.73 5.44 -13.86
C GLU A 50 4.23 5.12 -13.78
N TRP A 51 4.65 4.46 -12.70
CA TRP A 51 6.04 4.05 -12.54
C TRP A 51 6.48 3.05 -13.62
N ALA A 52 5.65 2.05 -13.93
CA ALA A 52 5.93 1.08 -14.97
C ALA A 52 6.08 1.75 -16.34
N GLU A 53 5.21 2.69 -16.69
CA GLU A 53 5.31 3.48 -17.91
C GLU A 53 6.64 4.28 -17.96
N LEU A 54 7.03 4.93 -16.86
CA LEU A 54 8.30 5.66 -16.76
C LEU A 54 9.54 4.76 -16.95
N LYS A 55 9.47 3.50 -16.52
CA LYS A 55 10.55 2.52 -16.68
C LYS A 55 10.49 1.72 -17.98
N GLY A 56 9.43 1.88 -18.78
CA GLY A 56 9.18 1.04 -19.95
C GLY A 56 8.85 -0.41 -19.59
N GLU A 57 8.28 -0.64 -18.41
CA GLU A 57 7.82 -1.93 -17.91
C GLU A 57 6.32 -2.16 -18.18
N ASP A 58 5.88 -3.41 -18.00
CA ASP A 58 4.48 -3.80 -18.16
C ASP A 58 3.66 -3.38 -16.93
N GLY A 59 2.76 -2.40 -17.11
CA GLY A 59 1.87 -1.87 -16.06
C GLY A 59 0.67 -2.76 -15.71
N ARG A 60 0.70 -4.05 -16.04
CA ARG A 60 -0.30 -5.02 -15.56
C ARG A 60 -0.29 -5.10 -14.03
N ASP A 61 -1.43 -5.46 -13.45
CA ASP A 61 -1.54 -5.66 -12.00
C ASP A 61 -0.63 -6.81 -11.57
N THR A 62 0.38 -6.48 -10.78
CA THR A 62 1.34 -7.42 -10.20
C THR A 62 1.18 -7.54 -8.68
N GLY A 63 0.19 -6.87 -8.08
CA GLY A 63 0.04 -6.71 -6.64
C GLY A 63 0.89 -5.59 -6.03
N ILE A 64 1.53 -4.73 -6.82
CA ILE A 64 2.10 -3.47 -6.32
C ILE A 64 1.14 -2.38 -6.75
N ASP A 65 0.70 -1.53 -5.82
CA ASP A 65 -0.24 -0.45 -6.12
C ASP A 65 0.47 0.89 -6.29
N LEU A 66 1.47 1.15 -5.43
CA LEU A 66 2.29 2.36 -5.48
C LEU A 66 3.78 2.01 -5.41
N VAL A 67 4.61 2.89 -5.95
CA VAL A 67 6.06 2.87 -5.81
C VAL A 67 6.51 4.24 -5.28
N ALA A 68 7.34 4.25 -4.25
CA ALA A 68 7.96 5.47 -3.75
C ALA A 68 9.49 5.42 -3.89
N LEU A 69 10.11 6.57 -4.08
CA LEU A 69 11.56 6.73 -4.07
C LEU A 69 11.98 7.45 -2.80
N ASP A 70 12.76 6.77 -1.97
CA ASP A 70 13.35 7.35 -0.77
C ASP A 70 14.40 8.40 -1.14
N LYS A 71 14.20 9.64 -0.67
CA LYS A 71 15.02 10.79 -1.05
C LYS A 71 16.45 10.71 -0.51
N GLU A 72 16.64 10.07 0.64
CA GLU A 72 17.95 10.02 1.31
C GLU A 72 18.80 8.87 0.80
N THR A 73 18.18 7.71 0.61
CA THR A 73 18.86 6.45 0.27
C THR A 73 18.80 6.12 -1.22
N GLY A 74 17.87 6.71 -1.98
CA GLY A 74 17.60 6.36 -3.37
C GLY A 74 16.97 4.98 -3.55
N VAL A 75 16.47 4.37 -2.46
CA VAL A 75 15.85 3.03 -2.48
C VAL A 75 14.40 3.12 -2.93
N TYR A 76 13.99 2.23 -3.83
CA TYR A 76 12.57 2.08 -4.18
C TYR A 76 11.82 1.28 -3.12
N TRP A 77 10.70 1.83 -2.69
CA TRP A 77 9.72 1.19 -1.81
C TRP A 77 8.57 0.65 -2.66
N ALA A 78 8.27 -0.64 -2.52
CA ALA A 78 7.05 -1.23 -3.06
C ALA A 78 5.92 -1.08 -2.04
N ILE A 79 4.75 -0.63 -2.49
CA ILE A 79 3.64 -0.33 -1.59
C ILE A 79 2.36 -1.03 -2.08
N GLN A 80 1.65 -1.68 -1.15
CA GLN A 80 0.33 -2.27 -1.38
C GLN A 80 -0.68 -1.62 -0.44
N CYS A 81 -1.78 -1.15 -0.99
CA CYS A 81 -2.93 -0.58 -0.30
C CYS A 81 -4.05 -1.62 -0.24
N LYS A 82 -4.55 -1.93 0.95
CA LYS A 82 -5.73 -2.79 1.14
C LYS A 82 -6.84 -2.02 1.84
N PHE A 83 -7.82 -1.63 1.03
CA PHE A 83 -9.04 -0.98 1.50
C PHE A 83 -10.13 -1.99 1.83
N TYR A 84 -10.18 -2.43 3.09
CA TYR A 84 -11.23 -3.30 3.61
C TYR A 84 -12.05 -2.62 4.72
N ALA A 85 -13.15 -3.26 5.10
CA ALA A 85 -13.86 -2.90 6.33
C ALA A 85 -12.94 -3.04 7.56
N GLU A 86 -13.18 -2.24 8.60
CA GLU A 86 -12.32 -2.19 9.80
C GLU A 86 -12.28 -3.53 10.56
N ASP A 87 -13.34 -4.32 10.47
CA ASP A 87 -13.47 -5.65 11.06
C ASP A 87 -13.01 -6.78 10.12
N ALA A 88 -12.60 -6.45 8.89
CA ALA A 88 -12.13 -7.43 7.94
C ALA A 88 -10.78 -8.00 8.36
N LYS A 89 -10.60 -9.31 8.16
CA LYS A 89 -9.33 -10.00 8.39
C LYS A 89 -8.55 -10.16 7.10
N ILE A 90 -7.28 -9.78 7.11
CA ILE A 90 -6.38 -9.97 5.98
C ILE A 90 -5.74 -11.36 6.05
N TYR A 91 -5.79 -12.08 4.93
CA TYR A 91 -5.21 -13.40 4.78
C TYR A 91 -4.02 -13.35 3.82
N LYS A 92 -3.09 -14.32 3.96
CA LYS A 92 -1.88 -14.44 3.14
C LYS A 92 -2.13 -14.34 1.63
N ARG A 93 -3.20 -14.98 1.13
CA ARG A 93 -3.61 -14.91 -0.29
C ARG A 93 -3.84 -13.49 -0.82
N HIS A 94 -4.13 -12.51 0.05
CA HIS A 94 -4.39 -11.13 -0.36
C HIS A 94 -3.09 -10.34 -0.61
N ILE A 95 -1.93 -10.83 -0.14
CA ILE A 95 -0.64 -10.15 -0.21
C ILE A 95 0.48 -11.00 -0.83
N ASP A 96 0.19 -12.23 -1.24
CA ASP A 96 1.19 -13.16 -1.82
C ASP A 96 1.80 -12.64 -3.14
N SER A 97 0.97 -12.05 -4.02
CA SER A 97 1.45 -11.43 -5.26
C SER A 97 2.39 -10.26 -4.96
N PHE A 98 2.04 -9.43 -3.98
CA PHE A 98 2.87 -8.32 -3.53
C PHE A 98 4.26 -8.77 -3.10
N PHE A 99 4.39 -9.77 -2.22
CA PHE A 99 5.70 -10.28 -1.79
C PHE A 99 6.51 -10.89 -2.94
N THR A 100 5.83 -11.57 -3.86
CA THR A 100 6.46 -12.18 -5.03
C THR A 100 7.06 -11.12 -5.96
N GLN A 101 6.30 -10.05 -6.23
CA GLN A 101 6.75 -9.00 -7.16
C GLN A 101 7.76 -8.05 -6.50
N SER A 102 7.48 -7.59 -5.27
CA SER A 102 8.38 -6.72 -4.52
C SER A 102 9.65 -7.44 -4.02
N GLY A 103 9.77 -8.75 -4.24
CA GLY A 103 11.00 -9.52 -4.03
C GLY A 103 12.04 -9.34 -5.14
N LYS A 104 11.68 -8.69 -6.24
CA LYS A 104 12.56 -8.44 -7.38
C LYS A 104 13.19 -7.05 -7.26
N ALA A 105 14.34 -6.86 -7.90
CA ALA A 105 14.88 -5.53 -8.11
C ALA A 105 13.84 -4.64 -8.85
N PRO A 106 13.79 -3.33 -8.58
CA PRO A 106 14.74 -2.54 -7.78
C PRO A 106 14.32 -2.31 -6.31
N PHE A 107 13.35 -3.07 -5.78
CA PHE A 107 12.77 -2.80 -4.46
C PHE A 107 13.69 -3.19 -3.31
N GLY A 108 13.85 -2.28 -2.35
CA GLY A 108 14.64 -2.50 -1.13
C GLY A 108 13.86 -2.33 0.18
N GLN A 109 12.62 -1.85 0.10
CA GLN A 109 11.70 -1.67 1.22
C GLN A 109 10.27 -1.99 0.80
N ARG A 110 9.43 -2.42 1.74
CA ARG A 110 8.00 -2.69 1.51
C ARG A 110 7.14 -1.98 2.55
N LEU A 111 6.04 -1.42 2.08
CA LEU A 111 5.00 -0.86 2.93
C LEU A 111 3.64 -1.45 2.57
N ILE A 112 2.90 -1.92 3.56
CA ILE A 112 1.50 -2.33 3.39
C ILE A 112 0.62 -1.36 4.14
N VAL A 113 -0.28 -0.69 3.43
CA VAL A 113 -1.24 0.25 3.99
C VAL A 113 -2.59 -0.43 4.14
N LEU A 114 -3.11 -0.48 5.37
CA LEU A 114 -4.28 -1.26 5.74
C LEU A 114 -5.31 -0.40 6.46
N THR A 115 -6.59 -0.55 6.09
CA THR A 115 -7.70 0.03 6.86
C THR A 115 -8.23 -0.86 7.97
N THR A 116 -7.54 -1.96 8.26
CA THR A 116 -7.82 -2.89 9.35
C THR A 116 -6.53 -3.23 10.06
N ALA A 117 -6.59 -3.38 11.38
CA ALA A 117 -5.48 -3.88 12.19
C ALA A 117 -5.47 -5.42 12.27
N SER A 118 -6.48 -6.11 11.71
CA SER A 118 -6.61 -7.56 11.85
C SER A 118 -5.86 -8.32 10.75
N LEU A 119 -4.61 -8.66 11.04
CA LEU A 119 -3.82 -9.59 10.25
C LEU A 119 -4.02 -11.03 10.74
N SER A 120 -3.94 -12.01 9.84
CA SER A 120 -3.83 -13.40 10.27
C SER A 120 -2.40 -13.73 10.70
N GLU A 121 -2.23 -14.72 11.59
CA GLU A 121 -0.92 -15.21 12.01
C GLU A 121 -0.03 -15.60 10.82
N HIS A 122 -0.63 -16.10 9.73
CA HIS A 122 0.09 -16.40 8.49
C HIS A 122 0.60 -15.17 7.75
N VAL A 123 -0.09 -14.03 7.84
CA VAL A 123 0.39 -12.75 7.29
C VAL A 123 1.55 -12.23 8.13
N GLU A 124 1.40 -12.21 9.45
CA GLU A 124 2.45 -11.79 10.37
C GLU A 124 3.71 -12.64 10.22
N SER A 125 3.54 -13.96 10.14
CA SER A 125 4.65 -14.90 9.89
C SER A 125 5.28 -14.70 8.52
N ALA A 126 4.52 -14.35 7.47
CA ALA A 126 5.07 -14.06 6.15
C ALA A 126 5.91 -12.77 6.11
N GLN A 127 5.62 -11.81 6.99
CA GLN A 127 6.36 -10.56 7.13
C GLN A 127 7.68 -10.73 7.89
N GLN A 128 7.72 -11.63 8.87
CA GLN A 128 8.89 -11.83 9.72
C GLN A 128 10.06 -12.49 8.98
N GLY A 129 11.28 -11.98 9.20
CA GLY A 129 12.51 -12.60 8.69
C GLY A 129 12.73 -12.48 7.17
N GLN A 130 11.95 -11.65 6.47
CA GLN A 130 12.14 -11.37 5.04
C GLN A 130 13.45 -10.61 4.79
N GLN A 131 14.11 -10.90 3.65
CA GLN A 131 15.32 -10.17 3.24
C GLN A 131 15.03 -8.69 2.96
N ILE A 132 13.91 -8.42 2.28
CA ILE A 132 13.40 -7.06 2.11
C ILE A 132 12.40 -6.80 3.24
N PRO A 133 12.69 -5.86 4.15
CA PRO A 133 11.82 -5.56 5.29
C PRO A 133 10.45 -5.07 4.82
N CYS A 134 9.43 -5.32 5.66
CA CYS A 134 8.06 -4.94 5.41
C CYS A 134 7.48 -4.25 6.63
N ILE A 135 6.91 -3.06 6.42
CA ILE A 135 6.28 -2.23 7.43
C ILE A 135 4.77 -2.20 7.17
N ASN A 136 3.97 -2.15 8.22
CA ASN A 136 2.54 -1.90 8.11
C ASN A 136 2.22 -0.48 8.54
N LEU A 137 1.36 0.19 7.79
CA LEU A 137 0.75 1.47 8.16
C LEU A 137 -0.76 1.27 8.22
N THR A 138 -1.34 1.63 9.36
CA THR A 138 -2.76 1.42 9.65
C THR A 138 -3.51 2.74 9.71
N LEU A 139 -4.84 2.69 9.85
CA LEU A 139 -5.65 3.90 10.01
C LEU A 139 -5.32 4.75 11.23
N ASP A 140 -4.69 4.18 12.24
CA ASP A 140 -4.29 4.94 13.43
C ASP A 140 -2.97 5.70 13.22
N ASP A 141 -2.25 5.38 12.14
CA ASP A 141 -1.03 6.05 11.72
C ASP A 141 -1.28 7.17 10.68
N LEU A 142 -2.49 7.21 10.08
CA LEU A 142 -2.92 8.15 9.02
C LEU A 142 -3.56 9.43 9.56
#